data_AF-A3YXI8-F1
#
_entry.id   AF-A3YXI8-F1
#
_cell.length_a   1.000
_cell.length_b   1.000
_cell.length_c   1.000
_cell.angle_alpha   90.00
_cell.angle_beta   90.00
_cell.angle_gamma   90.00
#
_symmetry.space_group_name_H-M   'P 1'
#
loop_
_entity.id
_entity.type
_entity.pdbx_description
1 polymer ?
#
loop_
_entity_poly.entity_id
_entity_poly.type
_entity_poly.pdbx_seq_one_letter_code
_entity_poly.pdbx_strand_id
1 'polypeptide(L)'
;MSQMHYARQGLITEEMAYVAKRENLPESLVMEEVARGRMIIPANINHTNLEPMAIGIASRCKVNANIGASPNASDLDEEVAKLRLAVKYGADTVMDLSTGGVNLDEVRTAIINASTVPIGTVPVYQALESVHGSIEKLDADDFLHIIEKHCQQGVDYQTIHAGLLIEHLPLVKGRLTGIVSRGGGILAQWMLYHHKQNPLFTRFDDIIEIFKRYDCSFSLGDSLRPGCQHDASDAAQLAELKTLGQLTRRAWEHDIQVMVEGPGHVPMDQIEFNVKKQMEECSEAPFYVLGPW
;
A
#
# COMPACT_ATOMS: atom_id res chain seq x y z
N MET A 1 -7.93 -10.25 14.07
CA MET A 1 -8.90 -10.67 13.04
C MET A 1 -9.29 -9.43 12.26
N SER A 2 -9.49 -9.55 10.95
CA SER A 2 -9.69 -8.39 10.08
C SER A 2 -11.15 -7.97 9.92
N GLN A 3 -11.38 -6.74 9.45
CA GLN A 3 -12.71 -6.30 9.04
C GLN A 3 -13.34 -7.21 7.97
N MET A 4 -12.55 -7.69 7.00
CA MET A 4 -13.03 -8.64 5.98
C MET A 4 -13.46 -9.98 6.56
N HIS A 5 -12.77 -10.47 7.59
CA HIS A 5 -13.14 -11.71 8.28
C HIS A 5 -14.51 -11.59 8.96
N TYR A 6 -14.75 -10.48 9.67
CA TYR A 6 -16.05 -10.22 10.30
C TYR A 6 -17.16 -10.01 9.26
N ALA A 7 -16.87 -9.25 8.20
CA ALA A 7 -17.83 -8.98 7.13
C ALA A 7 -18.33 -10.26 6.44
N ARG A 8 -17.43 -11.21 6.15
CA ARG A 8 -17.78 -12.50 5.53
C ARG A 8 -18.61 -13.42 6.41
N GLN A 9 -18.61 -13.18 7.72
CA GLN A 9 -19.48 -13.87 8.68
C GLN A 9 -20.84 -13.18 8.85
N GLY A 10 -21.09 -12.09 8.12
CA GLY A 10 -22.30 -11.28 8.26
C GLY A 10 -22.32 -10.42 9.51
N LEU A 11 -21.16 -10.14 10.11
CA LEU A 11 -21.04 -9.34 11.33
C LEU A 11 -20.72 -7.88 10.96
N ILE A 12 -21.52 -6.96 11.48
CA ILE A 12 -21.28 -5.52 11.41
C ILE A 12 -20.44 -5.13 12.63
N THR A 13 -19.22 -4.67 12.39
CA THR A 13 -18.30 -4.17 13.43
C THR A 13 -18.59 -2.71 13.79
N GLU A 14 -17.97 -2.23 14.86
CA GLU A 14 -18.06 -0.81 15.24
C GLU A 14 -17.46 0.10 14.16
N GLU A 15 -16.37 -0.32 13.51
CA GLU A 15 -15.75 0.42 12.42
C GLU A 15 -16.65 0.48 11.19
N MET A 16 -17.32 -0.61 10.82
CA MET A 16 -18.29 -0.61 9.71
C MET A 16 -19.47 0.32 9.98
N ALA A 17 -20.02 0.27 11.20
CA ALA A 17 -21.12 1.17 11.61
C ALA A 17 -20.68 2.64 11.61
N TYR A 18 -19.47 2.92 12.08
CA TYR A 18 -18.88 4.27 12.06
C TYR A 18 -18.76 4.80 10.63
N VAL A 19 -18.17 3.99 9.73
CA VAL A 19 -18.00 4.33 8.32
C VAL A 19 -19.36 4.52 7.63
N ALA A 20 -20.32 3.63 7.86
CA ALA A 20 -21.65 3.72 7.28
C ALA A 20 -22.31 5.06 7.62
N LYS A 21 -22.22 5.49 8.88
CA LYS A 21 -22.70 6.80 9.32
C LYS A 21 -21.92 7.95 8.67
N ARG A 22 -20.59 7.86 8.60
CA ARG A 22 -19.71 8.91 8.03
C ARG A 22 -19.97 9.13 6.53
N GLU A 23 -20.19 8.05 5.79
CA GLU A 23 -20.45 8.06 4.35
C GLU A 23 -21.93 8.25 3.99
N ASN A 24 -22.84 8.18 4.99
CA ASN A 24 -24.29 8.14 4.79
C ASN A 24 -24.71 6.96 3.90
N LEU A 25 -24.22 5.76 4.22
CA LEU A 25 -24.51 4.49 3.57
C LEU A 25 -25.20 3.52 4.54
N PRO A 26 -25.97 2.53 4.06
CA PRO A 26 -26.45 1.44 4.90
C PRO A 26 -25.29 0.60 5.46
N GLU A 27 -25.36 0.20 6.73
CA GLU A 27 -24.33 -0.67 7.35
C GLU A 27 -24.19 -2.00 6.61
N SER A 28 -25.30 -2.56 6.13
CA SER A 28 -25.30 -3.79 5.34
C SER A 28 -24.52 -3.64 4.03
N LEU A 29 -24.60 -2.47 3.37
CA LEU A 29 -23.84 -2.20 2.15
C LEU A 29 -22.35 -2.15 2.45
N VAL A 30 -21.94 -1.46 3.51
CA VAL A 30 -20.52 -1.40 3.92
C VAL A 30 -19.99 -2.81 4.21
N MET A 31 -20.71 -3.60 5.00
CA MET A 31 -20.35 -4.98 5.28
C MET A 31 -20.27 -5.83 4.00
N GLU A 32 -21.25 -5.75 3.09
CA GLU A 32 -21.24 -6.48 1.81
C GLU A 32 -20.05 -6.09 0.92
N GLU A 33 -19.73 -4.80 0.81
CA GLU A 33 -18.60 -4.30 0.03
C GLU A 33 -17.25 -4.76 0.61
N VAL A 34 -17.11 -4.77 1.94
CA VAL A 34 -15.92 -5.28 2.63
C VAL A 34 -15.81 -6.80 2.46
N ALA A 35 -16.90 -7.54 2.64
CA ALA A 35 -16.92 -9.01 2.53
C ALA A 35 -16.49 -9.50 1.14
N ARG A 36 -16.91 -8.79 0.09
CA ARG A 36 -16.57 -9.10 -1.31
C ARG A 36 -15.25 -8.49 -1.78
N GLY A 37 -14.58 -7.72 -0.93
CA GLY A 37 -13.25 -7.14 -1.20
C GLY A 37 -13.25 -5.88 -2.06
N ARG A 38 -14.41 -5.27 -2.32
CA ARG A 38 -14.55 -4.02 -3.10
C ARG A 38 -14.45 -2.75 -2.25
N MET A 39 -14.31 -2.93 -0.94
CA MET A 39 -14.07 -1.89 0.04
C MET A 39 -13.12 -2.42 1.11
N ILE A 40 -12.26 -1.55 1.62
CA ILE A 40 -11.44 -1.82 2.80
C ILE A 40 -11.68 -0.74 3.86
N ILE A 41 -11.45 -1.12 5.12
CA ILE A 41 -11.38 -0.24 6.28
C ILE A 41 -10.01 -0.49 6.92
N PRO A 42 -8.97 0.29 6.55
CA PRO A 42 -7.62 0.12 7.08
C PRO A 42 -7.62 0.59 8.54
N ALA A 43 -7.68 -0.35 9.47
CA ALA A 43 -7.85 -0.10 10.89
C ALA A 43 -7.02 -1.09 11.71
N ASN A 44 -5.72 -0.86 11.77
CA ASN A 44 -4.84 -1.71 12.56
C ASN A 44 -5.25 -1.61 14.04
N ILE A 45 -5.31 -2.76 14.72
CA ILE A 45 -5.75 -2.86 16.12
C ILE A 45 -4.89 -2.02 17.09
N ASN A 46 -3.66 -1.67 16.72
CA ASN A 46 -2.77 -0.84 17.52
C ASN A 46 -2.93 0.66 17.26
N HIS A 47 -3.66 1.08 16.22
CA HIS A 47 -3.92 2.50 15.93
C HIS A 47 -5.15 3.03 16.68
N THR A 48 -5.02 3.13 18.00
CA THR A 48 -6.17 3.33 18.91
C THR A 48 -6.88 4.69 18.83
N ASN A 49 -6.26 5.70 18.20
CA ASN A 49 -6.81 7.05 18.00
C ASN A 49 -7.41 7.27 16.60
N LEU A 50 -7.51 6.22 15.79
CA LEU A 50 -8.08 6.25 14.45
C LEU A 50 -9.58 6.58 14.48
N GLU A 51 -10.01 7.48 13.60
CA GLU A 51 -11.41 7.66 13.21
C GLU A 51 -11.67 6.84 11.93
N PRO A 52 -12.36 5.69 12.00
CA PRO A 52 -12.48 4.78 10.87
C PRO A 52 -13.01 5.44 9.59
N MET A 53 -12.51 4.98 8.46
CA MET A 53 -12.89 5.42 7.11
C MET A 53 -12.87 4.23 6.16
N ALA A 54 -13.59 4.32 5.03
CA ALA A 54 -13.56 3.29 4.01
C ALA A 54 -13.04 3.78 2.66
N ILE A 55 -12.32 2.88 1.99
CA ILE A 55 -11.80 3.05 0.64
C ILE A 55 -12.48 2.01 -0.25
N GLY A 56 -13.29 2.46 -1.21
CA GLY A 56 -14.00 1.59 -2.14
C GLY A 56 -14.95 2.38 -3.05
N ILE A 57 -15.34 1.78 -4.18
CA ILE A 57 -16.12 2.49 -5.22
C ILE A 57 -17.51 2.95 -4.76
N ALA A 58 -18.06 2.33 -3.72
CA ALA A 58 -19.35 2.68 -3.13
C ALA A 58 -19.27 3.83 -2.12
N SER A 59 -18.07 4.23 -1.68
CA SER A 59 -17.85 5.38 -0.78
C SER A 59 -17.38 6.61 -1.57
N ARG A 60 -17.26 7.75 -0.90
CA ARG A 60 -16.63 8.94 -1.52
C ARG A 60 -15.21 8.63 -1.97
N CYS A 61 -14.75 9.24 -3.08
CA CYS A 61 -13.35 9.18 -3.46
C CYS A 61 -12.47 9.75 -2.32
N LYS A 62 -11.37 9.06 -2.02
CA LYS A 62 -10.46 9.36 -0.91
C LYS A 62 -9.13 9.89 -1.43
N VAL A 63 -8.51 10.80 -0.68
CA VAL A 63 -7.23 11.42 -1.04
C VAL A 63 -6.18 11.10 0.02
N ASN A 64 -5.02 10.63 -0.43
CA ASN A 64 -3.84 10.43 0.41
C ASN A 64 -2.87 11.62 0.32
N ALA A 65 -2.25 11.99 1.43
CA ALA A 65 -1.10 12.89 1.45
C ALA A 65 0.19 12.14 1.84
N ASN A 66 1.26 12.35 1.08
CA ASN A 66 2.58 11.81 1.41
C ASN A 66 3.37 12.82 2.23
N ILE A 67 3.89 12.38 3.38
CA ILE A 67 4.86 13.09 4.21
C ILE A 67 6.11 12.21 4.37
N GLY A 68 7.12 12.69 5.10
CA GLY A 68 8.30 11.91 5.44
C GLY A 68 9.57 12.74 5.51
N ALA A 69 10.45 12.34 6.42
CA ALA A 69 11.78 12.89 6.59
C ALA A 69 12.79 12.25 5.62
N SER A 70 13.84 13.01 5.30
CA SER A 70 14.95 12.53 4.49
C SER A 70 16.28 12.90 5.14
N PRO A 71 17.40 12.28 4.76
CA PRO A 71 18.73 12.63 5.28
C PRO A 71 19.09 14.12 5.20
N ASN A 72 18.43 14.88 4.31
CA ASN A 72 18.75 16.28 4.04
C ASN A 72 17.70 17.26 4.59
N ALA A 73 16.55 16.80 5.08
CA ALA A 73 15.44 17.67 5.44
C ALA A 73 14.43 17.01 6.37
N SER A 74 13.85 17.84 7.23
CA SER A 74 12.78 17.53 8.20
C SER A 74 13.23 16.78 9.45
N ASP A 75 12.45 16.94 10.51
CA ASP A 75 12.57 16.25 11.79
C ASP A 75 11.21 15.76 12.30
N LEU A 76 11.19 15.18 13.50
CA LEU A 76 9.98 14.64 14.10
C LEU A 76 8.86 15.68 14.25
N ASP A 77 9.18 16.88 14.73
CA ASP A 77 8.18 17.91 14.99
C ASP A 77 7.63 18.47 13.68
N GLU A 78 8.49 18.63 12.67
CA GLU A 78 8.08 19.04 11.32
C GLU A 78 7.17 18.00 10.65
N GLU A 79 7.46 16.70 10.79
CA GLU A 79 6.60 15.64 10.22
C GLU A 79 5.22 15.58 10.89
N VAL A 80 5.16 15.70 12.21
CA VAL A 80 3.89 15.78 12.93
C VAL A 80 3.12 17.05 12.54
N ALA A 81 3.80 18.17 12.29
CA ALA A 81 3.16 19.38 11.80
C ALA A 81 2.59 19.20 10.37
N LYS A 82 3.31 18.52 9.47
CA LYS A 82 2.83 18.19 8.12
C LYS A 82 1.61 17.28 8.16
N LEU A 83 1.61 16.25 9.00
CA LEU A 83 0.45 15.38 9.24
C LEU A 83 -0.79 16.21 9.60
N ARG A 84 -0.68 17.05 10.64
CA ARG A 84 -1.81 17.88 11.11
C ARG A 84 -2.29 18.84 10.03
N LEU A 85 -1.37 19.40 9.24
CA LEU A 85 -1.71 20.30 8.14
C LEU A 85 -2.47 19.57 7.03
N ALA A 86 -2.01 18.38 6.64
CA ALA A 86 -2.64 17.55 5.61
C ALA A 86 -4.06 17.15 6.02
N VAL A 87 -4.25 16.63 7.23
CA VAL A 87 -5.55 16.25 7.78
C VAL A 87 -6.48 17.47 7.87
N LYS A 88 -5.99 18.61 8.35
CA LYS A 88 -6.76 19.86 8.41
C LYS A 88 -7.34 20.27 7.06
N TYR A 89 -6.62 20.02 5.96
CA TYR A 89 -7.05 20.38 4.61
C TYR A 89 -7.73 19.23 3.86
N GLY A 90 -8.02 18.11 4.53
CA GLY A 90 -8.90 17.06 4.00
C GLY A 90 -8.18 15.85 3.41
N ALA A 91 -6.92 15.57 3.78
CA ALA A 91 -6.33 14.27 3.52
C ALA A 91 -7.10 13.19 4.30
N ASP A 92 -7.61 12.18 3.59
CA ASP A 92 -8.36 11.07 4.18
C ASP A 92 -7.43 9.98 4.74
N THR A 93 -6.22 9.88 4.21
CA THR A 93 -5.12 9.05 4.71
C THR A 93 -3.81 9.80 4.58
N VAL A 94 -2.79 9.36 5.33
CA VAL A 94 -1.43 9.90 5.19
C VAL A 94 -0.43 8.75 5.11
N MET A 95 0.58 8.87 4.25
CA MET A 95 1.70 7.93 4.24
C MET A 95 2.96 8.57 4.79
N ASP A 96 3.61 7.88 5.73
CA ASP A 96 4.98 8.17 6.15
C ASP A 96 5.95 7.47 5.19
N LEU A 97 6.60 8.29 4.34
CA LEU A 97 7.61 7.85 3.37
C LEU A 97 9.03 8.22 3.81
N SER A 98 9.27 8.36 5.11
CA SER A 98 10.58 8.71 5.66
C SER A 98 11.66 7.71 5.23
N THR A 99 12.86 8.21 4.94
CA THR A 99 13.94 7.39 4.34
C THR A 99 15.31 7.51 5.00
N GLY A 100 15.46 8.37 6.02
CA GLY A 100 16.70 8.48 6.80
C GLY A 100 16.88 9.87 7.37
N GLY A 101 18.00 10.11 8.05
CA GLY A 101 18.32 11.39 8.70
C GLY A 101 17.76 11.58 10.11
N VAL A 102 16.85 10.70 10.51
CA VAL A 102 16.14 10.71 11.80
C VAL A 102 15.97 9.28 12.28
N ASN A 103 15.58 9.11 13.55
CA ASN A 103 15.11 7.82 14.02
C ASN A 103 13.71 7.54 13.42
N LEU A 104 13.66 6.70 12.38
CA LEU A 104 12.44 6.37 11.65
C LEU A 104 11.34 5.78 12.55
N ASP A 105 11.72 5.04 13.59
CA ASP A 105 10.75 4.44 14.50
C ASP A 105 10.09 5.47 15.40
N GLU A 106 10.88 6.41 15.94
CA GLU A 106 10.38 7.48 16.80
C GLU A 106 9.47 8.42 16.01
N VAL A 107 9.88 8.81 14.81
CA VAL A 107 9.07 9.67 13.92
C VAL A 107 7.74 9.02 13.58
N ARG A 108 7.75 7.76 13.12
CA ARG A 108 6.53 7.04 12.78
C ARG A 108 5.62 6.85 14.01
N THR A 109 6.18 6.53 15.17
CA THR A 109 5.40 6.41 16.42
C THR A 109 4.73 7.74 16.77
N ALA A 110 5.44 8.86 16.63
CA ALA A 110 4.88 10.19 16.88
C ALA A 110 3.77 10.55 15.87
N ILE A 111 3.94 10.20 14.59
CA ILE A 111 2.93 10.38 13.54
C ILE A 111 1.66 9.57 13.87
N ILE A 112 1.79 8.27 14.15
CA ILE A 112 0.64 7.39 14.44
C ILE A 112 -0.11 7.89 15.68
N ASN A 113 0.59 8.19 16.79
CA ASN A 113 -0.03 8.70 18.01
C ASN A 113 -0.73 10.06 17.83
N ALA A 114 -0.36 10.82 16.80
CA ALA A 114 -0.96 12.12 16.50
C ALA A 114 -2.05 12.06 15.41
N SER A 115 -2.21 10.94 14.71
CA SER A 115 -3.08 10.82 13.54
C SER A 115 -4.48 10.34 13.90
N THR A 116 -5.52 10.99 13.40
CA THR A 116 -6.89 10.43 13.45
C THR A 116 -7.28 9.74 12.15
N VAL A 117 -6.40 9.74 11.15
CA VAL A 117 -6.62 9.11 9.84
C VAL A 117 -5.67 7.93 9.64
N PRO A 118 -5.99 6.96 8.76
CA PRO A 118 -5.10 5.83 8.52
C PRO A 118 -3.71 6.25 8.07
N ILE A 119 -2.68 5.60 8.64
CA ILE A 119 -1.28 5.78 8.30
C ILE A 119 -0.79 4.61 7.43
N GLY A 120 -0.27 4.96 6.26
CA GLY A 120 0.40 4.03 5.35
C GLY A 120 1.93 4.14 5.40
N THR A 121 2.62 3.07 5.00
CA THR A 121 4.09 3.07 4.86
C THR A 121 4.57 2.23 3.68
N VAL A 122 5.86 2.35 3.34
CA VAL A 122 6.54 1.51 2.34
C VAL A 122 7.73 0.80 3.02
N PRO A 123 7.53 -0.39 3.62
CA PRO A 123 8.51 -1.04 4.52
C PRO A 123 9.89 -1.28 3.91
N VAL A 124 9.96 -1.50 2.60
CA VAL A 124 11.23 -1.69 1.86
C VAL A 124 12.20 -0.50 2.05
N TYR A 125 11.71 0.71 2.32
CA TYR A 125 12.58 1.87 2.58
C TYR A 125 13.35 1.72 3.88
N GLN A 126 12.67 1.37 4.98
CA GLN A 126 13.35 1.18 6.26
C GLN A 126 14.17 -0.12 6.29
N ALA A 127 13.75 -1.18 5.58
CA ALA A 127 14.54 -2.40 5.44
C ALA A 127 15.88 -2.13 4.74
N LEU A 128 15.90 -1.30 3.70
CA LEU A 128 17.15 -0.90 3.08
C LEU A 128 18.01 -0.02 4.00
N GLU A 129 17.38 0.88 4.77
CA GLU A 129 18.10 1.74 5.72
C GLU A 129 18.72 0.94 6.88
N SER A 130 18.08 -0.14 7.36
CA SER A 130 18.62 -0.99 8.43
C SER A 130 19.91 -1.72 8.06
N VAL A 131 20.18 -1.86 6.76
CA VAL A 131 21.45 -2.39 6.23
C VAL A 131 22.33 -1.29 5.62
N HIS A 132 22.08 -0.03 5.96
CA HIS A 132 22.80 1.16 5.51
C HIS A 132 22.89 1.27 3.97
N GLY A 133 21.78 0.98 3.28
CA GLY A 133 21.73 1.06 1.83
C GLY A 133 22.35 -0.12 1.08
N SER A 134 22.84 -1.15 1.78
CA SER A 134 23.53 -2.27 1.16
C SER A 134 22.58 -3.37 0.67
N ILE A 135 22.29 -3.38 -0.63
CA ILE A 135 21.47 -4.42 -1.29
C ILE A 135 22.04 -5.84 -1.08
N GLU A 136 23.36 -5.98 -1.02
CA GLU A 136 24.02 -7.27 -0.80
C GLU A 136 23.68 -7.86 0.57
N LYS A 137 23.55 -7.01 1.59
CA LYS A 137 23.32 -7.42 2.98
C LYS A 137 21.84 -7.57 3.31
N LEU A 138 20.96 -7.06 2.44
CA LEU A 138 19.53 -7.13 2.63
C LEU A 138 19.04 -8.54 2.32
N ASP A 139 18.30 -9.16 3.23
CA ASP A 139 17.70 -10.48 3.02
C ASP A 139 16.16 -10.49 3.14
N ALA A 140 15.55 -11.65 2.94
CA ALA A 140 14.10 -11.80 3.00
C ALA A 140 13.54 -11.59 4.41
N ASP A 141 14.30 -11.93 5.45
CA ASP A 141 13.86 -11.85 6.84
C ASP A 141 13.95 -10.41 7.35
N ASP A 142 14.89 -9.60 6.86
CA ASP A 142 14.93 -8.14 7.09
C ASP A 142 13.61 -7.48 6.65
N PHE A 143 13.09 -7.84 5.48
CA PHE A 143 11.81 -7.30 5.00
C PHE A 143 10.67 -7.69 5.93
N LEU A 144 10.55 -8.97 6.30
CA LEU A 144 9.49 -9.44 7.19
C LEU A 144 9.57 -8.81 8.58
N HIS A 145 10.79 -8.64 9.11
CA HIS A 145 11.02 -7.98 10.39
C HIS A 145 10.49 -6.54 10.37
N ILE A 146 10.81 -5.76 9.34
CA ILE A 146 10.36 -4.37 9.22
C ILE A 146 8.84 -4.28 8.97
N ILE A 147 8.29 -5.17 8.13
CA ILE A 147 6.85 -5.26 7.89
C ILE A 147 6.08 -5.49 9.21
N GLU A 148 6.52 -6.46 10.02
CA GLU A 148 5.89 -6.74 11.30
C GLU A 148 6.06 -5.59 12.30
N LYS A 149 7.25 -4.99 12.35
CA LYS A 149 7.53 -3.84 13.20
C LYS A 149 6.59 -2.67 12.93
N HIS A 150 6.32 -2.37 11.65
CA HIS A 150 5.35 -1.35 11.26
C HIS A 150 3.93 -1.70 11.74
N CYS A 151 3.50 -2.96 11.60
CA CYS A 151 2.22 -3.41 12.13
C CYS A 151 2.12 -3.26 13.66
N GLN A 152 3.19 -3.59 14.39
CA GLN A 152 3.25 -3.46 15.85
C GLN A 152 3.10 -2.01 16.31
N GLN A 153 3.57 -1.04 15.52
CA GLN A 153 3.42 0.39 15.83
C GLN A 153 2.04 0.96 15.49
N GLY A 154 1.20 0.22 14.76
CA GLY A 154 -0.14 0.68 14.36
C GLY A 154 -0.23 1.23 12.94
N VAL A 155 0.65 0.83 12.03
CA VAL A 155 0.47 1.15 10.60
C VAL A 155 -0.74 0.41 10.04
N ASP A 156 -1.68 1.13 9.43
CA ASP A 156 -2.97 0.59 8.99
C ASP A 156 -2.90 -0.12 7.64
N TYR A 157 -2.02 0.34 6.77
CA TYR A 157 -1.76 -0.32 5.49
C TYR A 157 -0.31 -0.17 5.07
N GLN A 158 0.19 -1.14 4.30
CA GLN A 158 1.57 -1.10 3.81
C GLN A 158 1.61 -1.35 2.32
N THR A 159 2.39 -0.52 1.62
CA THR A 159 2.70 -0.73 0.21
C THR A 159 3.72 -1.86 0.06
N ILE A 160 3.25 -3.01 -0.39
CA ILE A 160 4.06 -4.21 -0.62
C ILE A 160 4.22 -4.44 -2.12
N HIS A 161 5.44 -4.27 -2.60
CA HIS A 161 5.81 -4.41 -4.02
C HIS A 161 6.05 -5.89 -4.39
N ALA A 162 5.09 -6.77 -4.08
CA ALA A 162 5.20 -8.22 -4.34
C ALA A 162 4.84 -8.61 -5.78
N GLY A 163 4.26 -7.70 -6.58
CA GLY A 163 3.89 -7.98 -7.98
C GLY A 163 5.05 -7.96 -8.98
N LEU A 164 6.20 -7.40 -8.60
CA LEU A 164 7.39 -7.38 -9.44
C LEU A 164 8.04 -8.77 -9.46
N LEU A 165 7.93 -9.46 -10.60
CA LEU A 165 8.56 -10.77 -10.79
C LEU A 165 9.81 -10.66 -11.67
N ILE A 166 10.75 -11.60 -11.52
CA ILE A 166 12.03 -11.57 -12.25
C ILE A 166 11.82 -11.65 -13.76
N GLU A 167 10.79 -12.36 -14.20
CA GLU A 167 10.34 -12.46 -15.59
C GLU A 167 9.79 -11.14 -16.15
N HIS A 168 9.43 -10.16 -15.31
CA HIS A 168 8.99 -8.84 -15.74
C HIS A 168 10.16 -7.91 -16.06
N LEU A 169 11.35 -8.13 -15.48
CA LEU A 169 12.50 -7.24 -15.66
C LEU A 169 12.94 -7.07 -17.12
N PRO A 170 12.91 -8.10 -17.99
CA PRO A 170 13.18 -7.90 -19.41
C PRO A 170 12.15 -6.99 -20.12
N LEU A 171 10.92 -6.88 -19.62
CA LEU A 171 9.85 -6.09 -20.24
C LEU A 171 10.07 -4.58 -20.07
N VAL A 172 10.83 -4.15 -19.06
CA VAL A 172 11.19 -2.73 -18.91
C VAL A 172 12.27 -2.28 -19.88
N LYS A 173 12.89 -3.22 -20.62
CA LYS A 173 13.90 -2.90 -21.62
C LYS A 173 13.24 -2.12 -22.77
N GLY A 174 13.64 -0.86 -22.91
CA GLY A 174 13.10 0.04 -23.94
C GLY A 174 12.16 1.11 -23.41
N ARG A 175 11.80 1.07 -22.11
CA ARG A 175 11.18 2.23 -21.45
C ARG A 175 12.09 3.45 -21.50
N LEU A 176 11.51 4.63 -21.70
CA LEU A 176 12.26 5.89 -21.65
C LEU A 176 12.70 6.22 -20.23
N THR A 177 11.86 5.91 -19.24
CA THR A 177 12.09 6.27 -17.83
C THR A 177 12.41 5.07 -16.93
N GLY A 178 12.42 3.86 -17.50
CA GLY A 178 12.76 2.63 -16.78
C GLY A 178 11.77 2.33 -15.63
N ILE A 179 12.33 2.00 -14.46
CA ILE A 179 11.58 1.76 -13.22
C ILE A 179 11.65 3.03 -12.37
N VAL A 180 10.52 3.73 -12.23
CA VAL A 180 10.42 4.98 -11.44
C VAL A 180 9.89 4.78 -10.02
N SER A 181 9.39 3.58 -9.70
CA SER A 181 9.08 3.22 -8.33
C SER A 181 10.36 3.06 -7.53
N ARG A 182 10.51 3.79 -6.42
CA ARG A 182 11.64 3.61 -5.50
C ARG A 182 11.66 2.19 -4.93
N GLY A 183 10.53 1.71 -4.41
CA GLY A 183 10.41 0.35 -3.88
C GLY A 183 10.63 -0.72 -4.94
N GLY A 184 10.05 -0.51 -6.13
CA GLY A 184 10.28 -1.38 -7.29
C GLY A 184 11.75 -1.44 -7.73
N GLY A 185 12.43 -0.28 -7.75
CA GLY A 185 13.84 -0.19 -8.09
C GLY A 185 14.75 -0.92 -7.10
N ILE A 186 14.48 -0.79 -5.79
CA ILE A 186 15.21 -1.50 -4.73
C ILE A 186 15.07 -3.02 -4.91
N LEU A 187 13.85 -3.52 -5.11
CA LEU A 187 13.60 -4.95 -5.30
C LEU A 187 14.18 -5.47 -6.61
N ALA A 188 14.10 -4.71 -7.70
CA ALA A 188 14.73 -5.07 -8.97
C ALA A 188 16.26 -5.23 -8.80
N GLN A 189 16.91 -4.30 -8.08
CA GLN A 189 18.33 -4.40 -7.76
C GLN A 189 18.64 -5.63 -6.90
N TRP A 190 17.83 -5.89 -5.87
CA TRP A 190 17.97 -7.07 -5.02
C TRP A 190 17.88 -8.37 -5.82
N MET A 191 16.87 -8.50 -6.68
CA MET A 191 16.64 -9.69 -7.51
C MET A 191 17.78 -9.93 -8.49
N LEU A 192 18.30 -8.86 -9.11
CA LEU A 192 19.42 -8.93 -10.05
C LEU A 192 20.74 -9.28 -9.34
N TYR A 193 20.97 -8.73 -8.14
CA TYR A 193 22.18 -9.02 -7.36
C TYR A 193 22.20 -10.47 -6.86
N HIS A 194 21.08 -10.93 -6.29
CA HIS A 194 20.98 -12.26 -5.68
C HIS A 194 20.60 -13.37 -6.67
N HIS A 195 20.25 -13.01 -7.91
CA HIS A 195 19.73 -13.93 -8.93
C HIS A 195 18.54 -14.77 -8.44
N LYS A 196 17.63 -14.14 -7.70
CA LYS A 196 16.47 -14.78 -7.05
C LYS A 196 15.18 -14.05 -7.37
N GLN A 197 14.06 -14.76 -7.24
CA GLN A 197 12.74 -14.16 -7.31
C GLN A 197 12.54 -13.14 -6.16
N ASN A 198 11.65 -12.17 -6.38
CA ASN A 198 11.26 -11.17 -5.40
C ASN A 198 10.94 -11.80 -4.02
N PRO A 199 11.63 -11.38 -2.95
CA PRO A 199 11.46 -11.97 -1.63
C PRO A 199 10.05 -11.70 -1.06
N LEU A 200 9.43 -10.58 -1.39
CA LEU A 200 8.06 -10.26 -0.96
C LEU A 200 7.02 -11.14 -1.66
N PHE A 201 7.31 -11.60 -2.89
CA PHE A 201 6.47 -12.55 -3.61
C PHE A 201 6.61 -13.97 -3.05
N THR A 202 7.84 -14.42 -2.82
CA THR A 202 8.10 -15.78 -2.33
C THR A 202 7.68 -15.98 -0.88
N ARG A 203 7.71 -14.91 -0.07
CA ARG A 203 7.29 -14.88 1.34
C ARG A 203 5.89 -14.25 1.54
N PHE A 204 5.06 -14.20 0.50
CA PHE A 204 3.76 -13.51 0.59
C PHE A 204 2.83 -14.10 1.67
N ASP A 205 2.86 -15.42 1.89
CA ASP A 205 2.06 -16.05 2.95
C ASP A 205 2.54 -15.66 4.35
N ASP A 206 3.85 -15.46 4.55
CA ASP A 206 4.37 -14.97 5.83
C ASP A 206 3.86 -13.55 6.12
N ILE A 207 3.77 -12.70 5.07
CA ILE A 207 3.21 -11.34 5.19
C ILE A 207 1.71 -11.39 5.51
N ILE A 208 0.96 -12.30 4.87
CA ILE A 208 -0.45 -12.55 5.20
C ILE A 208 -0.61 -12.89 6.69
N GLU A 209 0.21 -13.79 7.21
CA GLU A 209 0.14 -14.19 8.62
C GLU A 209 0.51 -13.04 9.57
N ILE A 210 1.42 -12.14 9.19
CA ILE A 210 1.68 -10.91 9.93
C ILE A 210 0.41 -10.03 9.91
N PHE A 211 -0.12 -9.70 8.73
CA PHE A 211 -1.23 -8.76 8.59
C PHE A 211 -2.49 -9.25 9.31
N LYS A 212 -2.74 -10.56 9.30
CA LYS A 212 -3.85 -11.19 10.01
C LYS A 212 -3.86 -10.91 11.52
N ARG A 213 -2.68 -10.84 12.14
CA ARG A 213 -2.53 -10.57 13.58
C ARG A 213 -2.94 -9.15 13.95
N TYR A 214 -2.80 -8.20 13.03
CA TYR A 214 -2.92 -6.77 13.32
C TYR A 214 -4.06 -6.05 12.60
N ASP A 215 -4.73 -6.71 11.63
CA ASP A 215 -5.65 -6.07 10.68
C ASP A 215 -4.98 -4.95 9.85
N CYS A 216 -3.75 -5.19 9.44
CA CYS A 216 -3.08 -4.34 8.46
C CYS A 216 -3.60 -4.69 7.05
N SER A 217 -3.89 -3.67 6.24
CA SER A 217 -4.32 -3.85 4.86
C SER A 217 -3.14 -3.88 3.88
N PHE A 218 -3.24 -4.70 2.84
CA PHE A 218 -2.33 -4.59 1.71
C PHE A 218 -2.66 -3.37 0.86
N SER A 219 -1.65 -2.56 0.57
CA SER A 219 -1.60 -1.76 -0.64
C SER A 219 -0.63 -2.47 -1.59
N LEU A 220 -1.14 -3.18 -2.59
CA LEU A 220 -0.27 -3.94 -3.50
C LEU A 220 0.39 -2.98 -4.49
N GLY A 221 1.69 -2.73 -4.30
CA GLY A 221 2.43 -1.64 -4.95
C GLY A 221 2.70 -1.87 -6.44
N ASP A 222 2.72 -0.77 -7.19
CA ASP A 222 2.90 -0.74 -8.65
C ASP A 222 4.37 -0.47 -9.06
N SER A 223 5.24 -1.43 -8.79
CA SER A 223 6.69 -1.36 -9.02
C SER A 223 7.05 -0.92 -10.44
N LEU A 224 6.26 -1.34 -11.43
CA LEU A 224 6.43 -1.13 -12.85
C LEU A 224 5.44 -0.11 -13.40
N ARG A 225 4.97 0.84 -12.60
CA ARG A 225 4.18 1.97 -13.14
C ARG A 225 4.97 2.79 -14.17
N PRO A 226 4.28 3.44 -15.13
CA PRO A 226 4.92 4.31 -16.11
C PRO A 226 5.40 5.63 -15.49
N GLY A 227 6.64 5.99 -15.78
CA GLY A 227 7.25 7.27 -15.39
C GLY A 227 7.13 8.37 -16.43
N CYS A 228 6.59 8.05 -17.60
CA CYS A 228 6.22 9.02 -18.63
C CYS A 228 5.12 8.43 -19.52
N GLN A 229 4.42 9.29 -20.28
CA GLN A 229 3.31 8.87 -21.13
C GLN A 229 3.72 7.88 -22.24
N HIS A 230 4.98 7.88 -22.66
CA HIS A 230 5.49 6.90 -23.64
C HIS A 230 5.48 5.47 -23.09
N ASP A 231 5.71 5.32 -21.78
CA ASP A 231 5.81 4.01 -21.13
C ASP A 231 4.44 3.53 -20.62
N ALA A 232 3.37 4.31 -20.84
CA ALA A 232 2.02 4.04 -20.34
C ALA A 232 1.39 2.80 -20.99
N SER A 233 0.74 1.98 -20.17
CA SER A 233 0.03 0.76 -20.57
C SER A 233 0.90 -0.25 -21.32
N ASP A 234 2.20 -0.23 -21.07
CA ASP A 234 3.13 -1.18 -21.67
C ASP A 234 3.03 -2.59 -21.06
N ALA A 235 3.77 -3.53 -21.64
CA ALA A 235 3.76 -4.92 -21.22
C ALA A 235 4.24 -5.12 -19.77
N ALA A 236 5.20 -4.32 -19.30
CA ALA A 236 5.71 -4.41 -17.93
C ALA A 236 4.63 -4.02 -16.90
N GLN A 237 3.94 -2.89 -17.13
CA GLN A 237 2.88 -2.41 -16.25
C GLN A 237 1.74 -3.44 -16.17
N LEU A 238 1.28 -3.93 -17.33
CA LEU A 238 0.14 -4.86 -17.38
C LEU A 238 0.48 -6.25 -16.84
N ALA A 239 1.73 -6.70 -17.01
CA ALA A 239 2.20 -7.96 -16.42
C ALA A 239 2.18 -7.90 -14.89
N GLU A 240 2.68 -6.81 -14.29
CA GLU A 240 2.60 -6.63 -12.84
C GLU A 240 1.15 -6.57 -12.37
N LEU A 241 0.28 -5.77 -13.00
CA LEU A 241 -1.13 -5.66 -12.61
C LEU A 241 -1.83 -7.02 -12.55
N LYS A 242 -1.55 -7.90 -13.52
CA LYS A 242 -2.06 -9.27 -13.52
C LYS A 242 -1.56 -10.07 -12.30
N THR A 243 -0.29 -9.95 -11.95
CA THR A 243 0.27 -10.57 -10.73
C THR A 243 -0.36 -9.98 -9.47
N LEU A 244 -0.57 -8.66 -9.39
CA LEU A 244 -1.25 -8.03 -8.24
C LEU A 244 -2.66 -8.63 -8.07
N GLY A 245 -3.41 -8.85 -9.15
CA GLY A 245 -4.71 -9.52 -9.08
C GLY A 245 -4.66 -10.95 -8.53
N GLN A 246 -3.61 -11.71 -8.85
CA GLN A 246 -3.39 -13.04 -8.25
C GLN A 246 -3.11 -12.95 -6.74
N LEU A 247 -2.27 -12.00 -6.34
CA LEU A 247 -1.93 -11.74 -4.94
C LEU A 247 -3.13 -11.22 -4.15
N THR A 248 -4.00 -10.40 -4.75
CA THR A 248 -5.28 -9.96 -4.17
C THR A 248 -6.13 -11.16 -3.79
N ARG A 249 -6.37 -12.09 -4.72
CA ARG A 249 -7.18 -13.29 -4.46
C ARG A 249 -6.55 -14.18 -3.40
N ARG A 250 -5.21 -14.35 -3.43
CA ARG A 250 -4.47 -15.11 -2.41
C ARG A 250 -4.62 -14.49 -1.01
N ALA A 251 -4.50 -13.17 -0.88
CA ALA A 251 -4.73 -12.48 0.40
C ALA A 251 -6.19 -12.61 0.87
N TRP A 252 -7.15 -12.56 -0.07
CA TRP A 252 -8.57 -12.77 0.22
C TRP A 252 -8.91 -14.18 0.67
N GLU A 253 -8.19 -15.23 0.26
CA GLU A 253 -8.37 -16.58 0.82
C GLU A 253 -8.13 -16.63 2.34
N HIS A 254 -7.38 -15.66 2.88
CA HIS A 254 -7.06 -15.52 4.29
C HIS A 254 -7.81 -14.35 4.98
N ASP A 255 -8.86 -13.82 4.33
CA ASP A 255 -9.64 -12.66 4.79
C ASP A 255 -8.80 -11.38 5.00
N ILE A 256 -7.69 -11.19 4.29
CA ILE A 256 -6.89 -9.96 4.44
C ILE A 256 -7.39 -8.89 3.47
N GLN A 257 -7.53 -7.66 3.98
CA GLN A 257 -7.99 -6.51 3.21
C GLN A 257 -6.93 -6.08 2.19
N VAL A 258 -7.37 -5.73 0.97
CA VAL A 258 -6.47 -5.38 -0.14
C VAL A 258 -7.01 -4.19 -0.93
N MET A 259 -6.14 -3.21 -1.18
CA MET A 259 -6.24 -2.29 -2.32
C MET A 259 -5.05 -2.50 -3.26
N VAL A 260 -5.20 -2.10 -4.52
CA VAL A 260 -4.19 -2.25 -5.57
C VAL A 260 -3.71 -0.86 -5.97
N GLU A 261 -2.39 -0.65 -6.05
CA GLU A 261 -1.84 0.61 -6.55
C GLU A 261 -1.82 0.63 -8.08
N GLY A 262 -1.90 1.83 -8.64
CA GLY A 262 -2.08 2.07 -10.06
C GLY A 262 -1.28 3.25 -10.60
N PRO A 263 -1.23 3.34 -11.94
CA PRO A 263 -0.18 4.03 -12.66
C PRO A 263 -0.02 5.51 -12.37
N GLY A 264 1.20 5.97 -12.68
CA GLY A 264 1.64 7.35 -12.64
C GLY A 264 1.32 8.12 -13.92
N HIS A 265 2.21 8.11 -14.91
CA HIS A 265 2.02 8.94 -16.11
C HIS A 265 1.19 8.20 -17.18
N VAL A 266 -0.02 8.69 -17.48
CA VAL A 266 -0.96 8.05 -18.40
C VAL A 266 -1.72 9.12 -19.20
N PRO A 267 -1.69 9.09 -20.53
CA PRO A 267 -2.45 10.05 -21.33
C PRO A 267 -3.97 9.80 -21.19
N MET A 268 -4.76 10.86 -21.33
CA MET A 268 -6.20 10.84 -21.02
C MET A 268 -6.99 9.74 -21.74
N ASP A 269 -6.63 9.42 -22.98
CA ASP A 269 -7.28 8.40 -23.80
C ASP A 269 -7.04 6.96 -23.30
N GLN A 270 -6.07 6.75 -22.41
CA GLN A 270 -5.75 5.44 -21.82
C GLN A 270 -6.26 5.28 -20.38
N ILE A 271 -6.79 6.32 -19.74
CA ILE A 271 -7.25 6.25 -18.35
C ILE A 271 -8.38 5.21 -18.18
N GLU A 272 -9.40 5.26 -19.05
CA GLU A 272 -10.53 4.32 -19.00
C GLU A 272 -10.07 2.87 -19.17
N PHE A 273 -9.09 2.65 -20.05
CA PHE A 273 -8.50 1.32 -20.25
C PHE A 273 -7.87 0.78 -18.95
N ASN A 274 -7.06 1.60 -18.27
CA ASN A 274 -6.40 1.18 -17.02
C ASN A 274 -7.42 0.86 -15.91
N VAL A 275 -8.46 1.67 -15.75
CA VAL A 275 -9.53 1.42 -14.75
C VAL A 275 -10.24 0.11 -15.05
N LYS A 276 -10.70 -0.11 -16.29
CA LYS A 276 -11.36 -1.36 -16.68
C LYS A 276 -10.45 -2.56 -16.50
N LYS A 277 -9.17 -2.41 -16.85
CA LYS A 277 -8.20 -3.51 -16.77
C LYS A 277 -7.93 -3.91 -15.33
N GLN A 278 -7.84 -2.95 -14.42
CA GLN A 278 -7.72 -3.26 -12.99
C GLN A 278 -8.96 -3.94 -12.45
N MET A 279 -10.16 -3.48 -12.79
CA MET A 279 -11.41 -4.13 -12.35
C MET A 279 -11.48 -5.60 -12.80
N GLU A 280 -11.06 -5.89 -14.03
CA GLU A 280 -10.99 -7.24 -14.60
C GLU A 280 -9.94 -8.11 -13.87
N GLU A 281 -8.69 -7.67 -13.80
CA GLU A 281 -7.58 -8.48 -13.30
C GLU A 281 -7.59 -8.63 -11.77
N CYS A 282 -8.01 -7.59 -11.06
CA CYS A 282 -7.97 -7.49 -9.59
C CYS A 282 -9.35 -7.64 -8.93
N SER A 283 -10.34 -8.15 -9.66
CA SER A 283 -11.65 -8.51 -9.11
C SER A 283 -12.34 -7.34 -8.40
N GLU A 284 -12.26 -6.14 -9.00
CA GLU A 284 -12.83 -4.88 -8.47
C GLU A 284 -12.29 -4.43 -7.09
N ALA A 285 -11.14 -4.95 -6.63
CA ALA A 285 -10.48 -4.43 -5.43
C ALA A 285 -10.29 -2.89 -5.52
N PRO A 286 -10.34 -2.13 -4.41
CA PRO A 286 -10.11 -0.69 -4.44
C PRO A 286 -8.83 -0.31 -5.16
N PHE A 287 -8.89 0.69 -6.04
CA PHE A 287 -7.77 1.11 -6.89
C PHE A 287 -7.21 2.46 -6.40
N TYR A 288 -5.92 2.49 -6.09
CA TYR A 288 -5.21 3.63 -5.53
C TYR A 288 -4.16 4.16 -6.52
N VAL A 289 -4.43 5.31 -7.15
CA VAL A 289 -3.59 5.83 -8.24
C VAL A 289 -2.74 7.03 -7.82
N LEU A 290 -1.53 7.14 -8.39
CA LEU A 290 -0.67 8.32 -8.26
C LEU A 290 -0.88 9.27 -9.46
N GLY A 291 -1.86 10.18 -9.36
CA GLY A 291 -2.22 11.10 -10.46
C GLY A 291 -3.47 10.61 -11.21
N PRO A 292 -3.42 10.25 -12.51
CA PRO A 292 -2.23 10.22 -13.37
C PRO A 292 -1.88 11.55 -14.07
N TRP A 293 -0.64 11.68 -14.57
CA TRP A 293 -0.10 12.85 -15.31
C TRP A 293 0.11 12.62 -16.82
#